data_AF-A0A8H7WKC3-F1
#
_entry.id   AF-A0A8H7WKC3-F1
#
_cell.length_a   1.000
_cell.length_b   1.000
_cell.length_c   1.000
_cell.angle_alpha   90.00
_cell.angle_beta   90.00
_cell.angle_gamma   90.00
#
_symmetry.space_group_name_H-M   'P 1'
#
loop_
_entity.id
_entity.type
_entity.pdbx_description
1 polymer ?
#
loop_
_entity_poly.entity_id
_entity_poly.type
_entity_poly.pdbx_seq_one_letter_code
_entity_poly.pdbx_strand_id
1 'polypeptide(L)'
;MATQTAAEVYYTTSEYLNDPSPWASHPLSKLISSILEPVSPSDAVRESLHLSRLLLLSNHLSAANTLLTSIFTHGTSIIPPSRHEESTVHTSLSLEHFWLSHNDSHPRPSTAPAFSSGNETPDERIKREQWGKFRECTLTGWMKEHCDLREPRDVHCWRESEDPKMLAMCCRLLAKTKVKGEYVSLARMREALQAARKLYALPEGRKKLDGSREARYSRHSALLYRRLPMELAIRLGELDVAKEILSQALCRDGFCDGGTLEGFLMIPGVWDVLPLVNADGKKSNRYFISKEDADILVQGVIGALELRAKEGRQWSLAPYKLGWKELLERLARGAWKANKREYKEMGVRSWKEILEEPASKEDIEEAEKEFGELPADFKAMCRVANGFKGGYHFLAGGIFGINSMFLDDGETDLEHYDGDFYPHEIDVYKETPHRMLQLSCYADADGYRHYIIPHKMWKDIVKDREVKEGEYQYWNTTNWSATASHWDTIWDWVANLVEEVEGMVERNEKVEHYGADGKLIQDEESDEEDNVEVAEEHVGEQSKKRKTGNESDDDWVKVDGSLE
;
A
#
# COMPACT_ATOMS: atom_id res chain seq x y z
N MET A 1 -10.97 4.05 38.64
CA MET A 1 -12.27 4.08 37.94
C MET A 1 -12.42 5.47 37.36
N ALA A 2 -12.38 5.76 36.07
CA ALA A 2 -12.64 4.93 34.90
C ALA A 2 -11.44 4.89 33.94
N THR A 3 -11.31 3.74 33.31
CA THR A 3 -10.44 3.35 32.22
C THR A 3 -10.66 4.23 30.98
N GLN A 4 -9.62 4.93 30.53
CA GLN A 4 -9.50 5.37 29.13
C GLN A 4 -8.96 4.19 28.34
N THR A 5 -9.87 3.48 27.68
CA THR A 5 -9.56 2.39 26.74
C THR A 5 -8.99 2.96 25.45
N ALA A 6 -7.88 2.36 25.02
CA ALA A 6 -7.29 2.45 23.69
C ALA A 6 -8.35 2.23 22.59
N ALA A 7 -8.55 3.23 21.73
CA ALA A 7 -9.28 3.12 20.47
C ALA A 7 -8.98 4.32 19.53
N GLU A 8 -7.74 4.81 19.50
CA GLU A 8 -7.30 5.87 18.56
C GLU A 8 -5.98 5.45 17.89
N VAL A 9 -5.98 4.31 17.19
CA VAL A 9 -4.93 3.97 16.22
C VAL A 9 -5.59 3.25 15.05
N TYR A 10 -5.09 3.53 13.84
CA TYR A 10 -5.44 2.95 12.53
C TYR A 10 -6.61 3.59 11.77
N TYR A 11 -6.33 4.70 11.10
CA TYR A 11 -6.66 4.95 9.69
C TYR A 11 -5.76 6.09 9.17
N THR A 12 -4.45 5.88 9.22
CA THR A 12 -3.53 6.61 8.33
C THR A 12 -3.35 5.74 7.11
N THR A 13 -4.27 5.88 6.15
CA THR A 13 -4.02 5.45 4.78
C THR A 13 -2.76 6.18 4.31
N SER A 14 -1.65 5.44 4.24
CA SER A 14 -0.46 5.66 3.43
C SER A 14 -0.16 7.12 3.06
N GLU A 15 0.94 7.66 3.59
CA GLU A 15 1.50 8.97 3.24
C GLU A 15 1.77 9.14 1.73
N TYR A 16 1.65 8.09 0.91
CA TYR A 16 1.69 8.14 -0.55
C TYR A 16 0.42 8.74 -1.21
N LEU A 17 -0.71 8.85 -0.52
CA LEU A 17 -1.97 9.36 -1.11
C LEU A 17 -2.06 10.88 -1.21
N ASN A 18 -1.12 11.62 -0.62
CA ASN A 18 -1.16 13.08 -0.52
C ASN A 18 -0.14 13.80 -1.41
N ASP A 19 0.74 13.08 -2.11
CA ASP A 19 1.71 13.68 -3.02
C ASP A 19 1.08 13.85 -4.42
N PRO A 20 1.17 15.02 -5.07
CA PRO A 20 0.40 15.37 -6.26
C PRO A 20 0.98 14.83 -7.56
N SER A 21 1.85 13.84 -7.49
CA SER A 21 2.33 13.14 -8.67
C SER A 21 2.95 11.79 -8.29
N PRO A 22 2.13 10.76 -8.01
CA PRO A 22 2.65 9.41 -8.07
C PRO A 22 3.06 9.05 -9.50
N TRP A 23 2.59 9.75 -10.55
CA TRP A 23 2.58 9.26 -11.93
C TRP A 23 3.63 9.85 -12.90
N ALA A 24 4.64 10.58 -12.41
CA ALA A 24 5.73 11.10 -13.25
C ALA A 24 6.92 10.12 -13.31
N SER A 25 7.14 9.56 -14.50
CA SER A 25 8.32 8.82 -15.03
C SER A 25 8.79 7.49 -14.40
N HIS A 26 8.67 7.22 -13.09
CA HIS A 26 8.98 5.91 -12.46
C HIS A 26 7.84 4.97 -11.94
N PRO A 27 6.53 5.28 -12.06
CA PRO A 27 5.50 4.59 -11.29
C PRO A 27 4.72 3.50 -12.02
N LEU A 28 4.69 3.52 -13.36
CA LEU A 28 4.02 2.47 -14.12
C LEU A 28 4.80 1.16 -14.05
N SER A 29 6.12 1.20 -14.22
CA SER A 29 6.97 0.01 -14.07
C SER A 29 6.85 -0.57 -12.66
N LYS A 30 6.89 0.29 -11.63
CA LYS A 30 6.68 -0.13 -10.24
C LYS A 30 5.31 -0.76 -10.03
N LEU A 31 4.23 -0.13 -10.53
CA LEU A 31 2.88 -0.71 -10.44
C LEU A 31 2.80 -2.06 -11.17
N ILE A 32 3.39 -2.18 -12.36
CA ILE A 32 3.45 -3.44 -13.11
C ILE A 32 4.17 -4.52 -12.30
N SER A 33 5.36 -4.23 -11.76
CA SER A 33 6.09 -5.16 -10.88
C SER A 33 5.28 -5.52 -9.64
N SER A 34 4.61 -4.56 -8.99
CA SER A 34 3.74 -4.84 -7.84
C SER A 34 2.48 -5.65 -8.21
N ILE A 35 2.04 -5.62 -9.47
CA ILE A 35 1.01 -6.53 -9.97
C ILE A 35 1.60 -7.90 -10.22
N LEU A 36 2.79 -8.00 -10.82
CA LEU A 36 3.33 -9.24 -11.38
C LEU A 36 4.12 -10.09 -10.37
N GLU A 37 4.83 -9.46 -9.45
CA GLU A 37 5.91 -10.07 -8.67
C GLU A 37 5.53 -10.53 -7.26
N PRO A 38 4.70 -9.86 -6.44
CA PRO A 38 4.47 -10.31 -5.06
C PRO A 38 3.54 -11.52 -4.99
N VAL A 39 3.50 -12.24 -3.86
CA VAL A 39 2.54 -13.34 -3.64
C VAL A 39 1.10 -12.84 -3.71
N SER A 40 0.80 -11.72 -3.04
CA SER A 40 -0.49 -11.03 -3.11
C SER A 40 -0.34 -9.69 -3.83
N PRO A 41 -1.04 -9.44 -4.95
CA PRO A 41 -1.03 -8.16 -5.64
C PRO A 41 -2.11 -7.20 -5.11
N SER A 42 -2.69 -7.47 -3.93
CA SER A 42 -3.86 -6.73 -3.40
C SER A 42 -3.68 -5.22 -3.39
N ASP A 43 -2.52 -4.73 -2.93
CA ASP A 43 -2.22 -3.30 -2.90
C ASP A 43 -2.13 -2.69 -4.30
N ALA A 44 -1.48 -3.39 -5.24
CA ALA A 44 -1.36 -2.93 -6.61
C ALA A 44 -2.72 -2.89 -7.33
N VAL A 45 -3.61 -3.82 -7.02
CA VAL A 45 -5.00 -3.82 -7.50
C VAL A 45 -5.77 -2.62 -6.93
N ARG A 46 -5.59 -2.30 -5.64
CA ARG A 46 -6.18 -1.11 -5.01
C ARG A 46 -5.65 0.20 -5.62
N GLU A 47 -4.36 0.28 -5.90
CA GLU A 47 -3.74 1.41 -6.61
C GLU A 47 -4.27 1.53 -8.05
N SER A 48 -4.50 0.41 -8.74
CA SER A 48 -5.13 0.39 -10.07
C SER A 48 -6.57 0.91 -10.03
N LEU A 49 -7.33 0.59 -8.97
CA LEU A 49 -8.65 1.20 -8.73
C LEU A 49 -8.54 2.71 -8.45
N HIS A 50 -7.52 3.15 -7.71
CA HIS A 50 -7.27 4.58 -7.51
C HIS A 50 -6.96 5.30 -8.84
N LEU A 51 -6.10 4.71 -9.69
CA LEU A 51 -5.81 5.21 -11.03
C LEU A 51 -7.08 5.37 -11.86
N SER A 52 -8.00 4.40 -11.83
CA SER A 52 -9.28 4.52 -12.56
C SER A 52 -10.09 5.76 -12.15
N ARG A 53 -10.06 6.14 -10.87
CA ARG A 53 -10.74 7.34 -10.36
C ARG A 53 -10.01 8.63 -10.78
N LEU A 54 -8.68 8.62 -10.87
CA LEU A 54 -7.92 9.73 -11.42
C LEU A 54 -8.16 9.93 -12.92
N LEU A 55 -8.34 8.83 -13.66
CA LEU A 55 -8.77 8.86 -15.07
C LEU A 55 -10.18 9.47 -15.19
N LEU A 56 -11.13 9.07 -14.34
CA LEU A 56 -12.46 9.69 -14.27
C LEU A 56 -12.37 11.19 -13.96
N LEU A 57 -11.56 11.59 -12.98
CA LEU A 57 -11.34 13.00 -12.64
C LEU A 57 -10.73 13.78 -13.81
N SER A 58 -9.89 13.15 -14.61
CA SER A 58 -9.30 13.72 -15.85
C SER A 58 -10.22 13.62 -17.07
N ASN A 59 -11.47 13.16 -16.88
CA ASN A 59 -12.49 12.98 -17.93
C ASN A 59 -12.12 11.94 -19.02
N HIS A 60 -11.29 10.94 -18.69
CA HIS A 60 -10.96 9.81 -19.56
C HIS A 60 -11.91 8.63 -19.34
N LEU A 61 -13.21 8.83 -19.60
CA LEU A 61 -14.28 7.89 -19.23
C LEU A 61 -14.09 6.48 -19.82
N SER A 62 -13.75 6.39 -21.12
CA SER A 62 -13.53 5.09 -21.78
C SER A 62 -12.31 4.35 -21.24
N ALA A 63 -11.21 5.07 -21.01
CA ALA A 63 -9.98 4.50 -20.47
C ALA A 63 -10.20 3.99 -19.04
N ALA A 64 -10.90 4.78 -18.20
CA ALA A 64 -11.29 4.38 -16.87
C ALA A 64 -12.20 3.14 -16.86
N ASN A 65 -13.23 3.10 -17.72
CA ASN A 65 -14.15 1.96 -17.78
C ASN A 65 -13.47 0.68 -18.27
N THR A 66 -12.53 0.82 -19.21
CA THR A 66 -11.73 -0.31 -19.72
C THR A 66 -10.85 -0.89 -18.61
N LEU A 67 -10.12 -0.03 -17.90
CA LEU A 67 -9.31 -0.44 -16.75
C LEU A 67 -10.17 -1.08 -15.64
N LEU A 68 -11.30 -0.47 -15.27
CA LEU A 68 -12.23 -1.04 -14.29
C LEU A 68 -12.72 -2.43 -14.71
N THR A 69 -13.09 -2.61 -15.97
CA THR A 69 -13.54 -3.90 -16.50
C THR A 69 -12.46 -4.97 -16.35
N SER A 70 -11.21 -4.65 -16.70
CA SER A 70 -10.08 -5.58 -16.52
C SER A 70 -9.80 -5.87 -15.05
N ILE A 71 -9.85 -4.87 -14.16
CA ILE A 71 -9.69 -5.08 -12.72
C ILE A 71 -10.78 -6.01 -12.16
N PHE A 72 -12.06 -5.79 -12.48
CA PHE A 72 -13.14 -6.66 -11.99
C PHE A 72 -13.13 -8.05 -12.62
N THR A 73 -12.54 -8.20 -13.81
CA THR A 73 -12.43 -9.50 -14.50
C THR A 73 -11.27 -10.33 -13.99
N HIS A 74 -10.10 -9.72 -13.79
CA HIS A 74 -8.86 -10.42 -13.45
C HIS A 74 -8.45 -10.27 -11.99
N GLY A 75 -8.75 -9.15 -11.34
CA GLY A 75 -8.27 -8.82 -10.00
C GLY A 75 -8.62 -9.84 -8.93
N THR A 76 -9.84 -10.37 -8.94
CA THR A 76 -10.27 -11.41 -7.99
C THR A 76 -9.60 -12.77 -8.24
N SER A 77 -9.17 -13.05 -9.47
CA SER A 77 -8.51 -14.31 -9.83
C SER A 77 -7.02 -14.36 -9.47
N ILE A 78 -6.38 -13.19 -9.34
CA ILE A 78 -4.93 -13.08 -9.07
C ILE A 78 -4.60 -12.83 -7.60
N ILE A 79 -5.61 -12.56 -6.77
CA ILE A 79 -5.47 -12.35 -5.33
C ILE A 79 -5.70 -13.69 -4.62
N PRO A 80 -4.74 -14.17 -3.81
CA PRO A 80 -4.90 -15.39 -3.04
C PRO A 80 -6.10 -15.31 -2.08
N PRO A 81 -6.82 -16.41 -1.82
CA PRO A 81 -7.89 -16.43 -0.83
C PRO A 81 -7.33 -16.10 0.56
N SER A 82 -7.84 -15.04 1.18
CA SER A 82 -7.48 -14.63 2.55
C SER A 82 -8.64 -14.93 3.51
N ARG A 83 -8.33 -15.45 4.71
CA ARG A 83 -9.33 -15.71 5.77
C ARG A 83 -9.86 -14.43 6.43
N HIS A 84 -9.19 -13.29 6.24
CA HIS A 84 -9.43 -12.06 7.00
C HIS A 84 -9.55 -10.78 6.16
N GLU A 85 -9.41 -10.82 4.84
CA GLU A 85 -9.53 -9.62 4.00
C GLU A 85 -10.98 -9.36 3.57
N GLU A 86 -11.47 -8.15 3.85
CA GLU A 86 -12.54 -7.53 3.07
C GLU A 86 -12.12 -7.55 1.59
N SER A 87 -13.05 -7.87 0.68
CA SER A 87 -12.74 -8.00 -0.75
C SER A 87 -11.96 -6.78 -1.28
N THR A 88 -10.67 -6.97 -1.60
CA THR A 88 -9.78 -5.95 -2.17
C THR A 88 -10.38 -5.27 -3.40
N VAL A 89 -11.19 -6.03 -4.14
CA VAL A 89 -11.93 -5.57 -5.31
C VAL A 89 -13.39 -5.30 -4.90
N HIS A 90 -13.70 -4.06 -4.55
CA HIS A 90 -15.06 -3.63 -4.21
C HIS A 90 -15.54 -2.48 -5.10
N THR A 91 -16.85 -2.36 -5.25
CA THR A 91 -17.48 -1.24 -5.97
C THR A 91 -17.75 -0.09 -5.01
N SER A 92 -17.00 1.02 -5.15
CA SER A 92 -17.24 2.24 -4.36
C SER A 92 -18.43 3.04 -4.91
N LEU A 93 -18.99 3.90 -4.06
CA LEU A 93 -20.08 4.82 -4.41
C LEU A 93 -19.78 5.64 -5.67
N SER A 94 -18.55 6.14 -5.80
CA SER A 94 -18.11 6.96 -6.93
C SER A 94 -18.13 6.23 -8.27
N LEU A 95 -17.78 4.93 -8.28
CA LEU A 95 -17.80 4.11 -9.50
C LEU A 95 -19.23 3.80 -9.93
N GLU A 96 -20.11 3.53 -8.97
CA GLU A 96 -21.53 3.31 -9.25
C GLU A 96 -22.22 4.59 -9.74
N HIS A 97 -21.88 5.74 -9.16
CA HIS A 97 -22.32 7.03 -9.69
C HIS A 97 -21.85 7.24 -11.13
N PHE A 98 -20.61 6.85 -11.46
CA PHE A 98 -20.10 6.93 -12.84
C PHE A 98 -20.93 6.06 -13.79
N TRP A 99 -21.11 4.77 -13.50
CA TRP A 99 -21.85 3.86 -14.36
C TRP A 99 -23.32 4.22 -14.49
N LEU A 100 -23.98 4.66 -13.41
CA LEU A 100 -25.35 5.14 -13.49
C LEU A 100 -25.49 6.39 -14.37
N SER A 101 -24.50 7.29 -14.34
CA SER A 101 -24.52 8.52 -15.13
C SER A 101 -24.20 8.30 -16.61
N HIS A 102 -23.50 7.20 -16.95
CA HIS A 102 -23.02 6.90 -18.30
C HIS A 102 -23.43 5.52 -18.78
N ASN A 103 -24.52 4.95 -18.26
CA ASN A 103 -24.90 3.56 -18.49
C ASN A 103 -25.01 3.19 -19.98
N ASP A 104 -25.43 4.15 -20.81
CA ASP A 104 -25.63 3.94 -22.24
C ASP A 104 -24.31 3.76 -23.03
N SER A 105 -23.22 4.38 -22.56
CA SER A 105 -21.92 4.37 -23.23
C SER A 105 -20.85 3.54 -22.50
N HIS A 106 -20.98 3.43 -21.19
CA HIS A 106 -20.02 2.78 -20.28
C HIS A 106 -20.80 1.98 -19.24
N PRO A 107 -21.41 0.85 -19.63
CA PRO A 107 -22.18 0.04 -18.72
C PRO A 107 -21.29 -0.56 -17.64
N ARG A 108 -21.88 -0.75 -16.46
CA ARG A 108 -21.25 -1.44 -15.34
C ARG A 108 -20.78 -2.85 -15.74
N PRO A 109 -19.53 -3.26 -15.43
CA PRO A 109 -19.05 -4.60 -15.70
C PRO A 109 -19.92 -5.67 -15.01
N SER A 110 -20.23 -6.76 -15.72
CA SER A 110 -21.01 -7.87 -15.16
C SER A 110 -20.27 -8.63 -14.06
N THR A 111 -18.94 -8.56 -14.06
CA THR A 111 -18.05 -9.17 -13.06
C THR A 111 -17.90 -8.32 -11.80
N ALA A 112 -18.38 -7.07 -11.80
CA ALA A 112 -18.27 -6.20 -10.63
C ALA A 112 -19.19 -6.69 -9.49
N PRO A 113 -18.68 -6.85 -8.25
CA PRO A 113 -19.45 -7.34 -7.09
C PRO A 113 -20.74 -6.57 -6.87
N ALA A 114 -21.82 -7.20 -6.42
CA ALA A 114 -23.11 -6.53 -6.24
C ALA A 114 -22.99 -5.32 -5.28
N PHE A 115 -23.46 -4.16 -5.73
CA PHE A 115 -23.33 -2.92 -4.97
C PHE A 115 -24.35 -2.77 -3.83
N SER A 116 -25.55 -3.32 -3.97
CA SER A 116 -26.63 -3.21 -2.98
C SER A 116 -26.95 -4.55 -2.34
N SER A 117 -26.72 -4.66 -1.04
CA SER A 117 -27.27 -5.72 -0.19
C SER A 117 -28.59 -5.23 0.43
N GLY A 118 -29.71 -5.47 -0.23
CA GLY A 118 -31.03 -5.11 0.29
C GLY A 118 -32.04 -4.71 -0.78
N ASN A 119 -33.16 -4.13 -0.34
CA ASN A 119 -34.29 -3.74 -1.20
C ASN A 119 -34.13 -2.36 -1.86
N GLU A 120 -33.07 -1.61 -1.55
CA GLU A 120 -32.79 -0.27 -2.12
C GLU A 120 -32.05 -0.41 -3.45
N THR A 121 -32.50 0.31 -4.47
CA THR A 121 -31.83 0.34 -5.78
C THR A 121 -30.49 1.11 -5.71
N PRO A 122 -29.52 0.82 -6.59
CA PRO A 122 -28.28 1.59 -6.67
C PRO A 122 -28.50 3.11 -6.78
N ASP A 123 -29.45 3.55 -7.60
CA ASP A 123 -29.79 4.97 -7.79
C ASP A 123 -30.35 5.62 -6.53
N GLU A 124 -31.26 4.96 -5.82
CA GLU A 124 -31.79 5.45 -4.53
C GLU A 124 -30.68 5.60 -3.49
N ARG A 125 -29.80 4.60 -3.39
CA ARG A 125 -28.65 4.65 -2.49
C ARG A 125 -27.72 5.81 -2.83
N ILE A 126 -27.36 5.98 -4.10
CA ILE A 126 -26.49 7.08 -4.55
C ILE A 126 -27.13 8.43 -4.22
N LYS A 127 -28.40 8.65 -4.56
CA LYS A 127 -29.12 9.89 -4.24
C LYS A 127 -29.15 10.17 -2.74
N ARG A 128 -29.37 9.14 -1.92
CA ARG A 128 -29.34 9.25 -0.45
C ARG A 128 -27.98 9.66 0.07
N GLU A 129 -26.90 9.02 -0.38
CA GLU A 129 -25.53 9.35 0.03
C GLU A 129 -25.11 10.75 -0.43
N GLN A 130 -25.43 11.13 -1.68
CA GLN A 130 -25.19 12.46 -2.23
C GLN A 130 -25.89 13.55 -1.41
N TRP A 131 -27.17 13.36 -1.09
CA TRP A 131 -27.93 14.28 -0.25
C TRP A 131 -27.40 14.30 1.19
N GLY A 132 -26.99 13.15 1.73
CA GLY A 132 -26.35 13.03 3.04
C GLY A 132 -25.08 13.89 3.14
N LYS A 133 -24.21 13.81 2.13
CA LYS A 133 -22.99 14.61 2.03
C LYS A 133 -23.26 16.11 1.83
N PHE A 134 -24.27 16.47 1.04
CA PHE A 134 -24.73 17.87 0.95
C PHE A 134 -25.16 18.37 2.33
N ARG A 135 -26.01 17.62 3.04
CA ARG A 135 -26.48 17.96 4.39
C ARG A 135 -25.33 18.11 5.37
N GLU A 136 -24.37 17.19 5.37
CA GLU A 136 -23.15 17.25 6.20
C GLU A 136 -22.43 18.60 6.04
N CYS A 137 -22.31 19.07 4.80
CA CYS A 137 -21.66 20.34 4.50
C CYS A 137 -22.46 21.58 4.98
N THR A 138 -23.75 21.44 5.29
CA THR A 138 -24.58 22.53 5.86
C THR A 138 -24.62 22.52 7.40
N LEU A 139 -24.00 21.51 8.04
CA LEU A 139 -23.96 21.45 9.50
C LEU A 139 -23.06 22.54 10.06
N THR A 140 -23.51 23.13 11.17
CA THR A 140 -22.89 24.27 11.85
C THR A 140 -22.30 23.89 13.20
N GLY A 141 -22.51 22.64 13.66
CA GLY A 141 -22.04 22.15 14.95
C GLY A 141 -20.53 22.27 15.11
N TRP A 142 -19.78 21.80 14.09
CA TRP A 142 -18.33 21.91 14.06
C TRP A 142 -17.85 23.36 14.22
N MET A 143 -18.51 24.33 13.56
CA MET A 143 -18.12 25.75 13.68
C MET A 143 -18.41 26.32 15.08
N LYS A 144 -19.48 25.88 15.75
CA LYS A 144 -19.78 26.30 17.13
C LYS A 144 -18.71 25.82 18.10
N GLU A 145 -18.31 24.56 17.97
CA GLU A 145 -17.35 23.89 18.86
C GLU A 145 -15.90 24.34 18.60
N HIS A 146 -15.51 24.40 17.33
CA HIS A 146 -14.12 24.59 16.94
C HIS A 146 -13.76 26.05 16.65
N CYS A 147 -14.71 26.87 16.18
CA CYS A 147 -14.47 28.27 15.84
C CYS A 147 -14.98 29.29 16.88
N ASP A 148 -15.66 28.82 17.94
CA ASP A 148 -16.39 29.62 18.94
C ASP A 148 -17.37 30.62 18.30
N LEU A 149 -18.04 30.19 17.23
CA LEU A 149 -18.95 31.02 16.45
C LEU A 149 -20.41 30.61 16.67
N ARG A 150 -21.20 31.51 17.27
CA ARG A 150 -22.65 31.34 17.38
C ARG A 150 -23.32 31.58 16.04
N GLU A 151 -24.43 30.89 15.79
CA GLU A 151 -25.28 31.17 14.62
C GLU A 151 -25.83 32.60 14.71
N PRO A 152 -25.72 33.41 13.64
CA PRO A 152 -26.26 34.76 13.64
C PRO A 152 -27.79 34.72 13.65
N ARG A 153 -28.41 35.73 14.26
CA ARG A 153 -29.88 35.90 14.26
C ARG A 153 -30.41 36.21 12.86
N ASP A 154 -29.63 37.00 12.11
CA ASP A 154 -29.89 37.31 10.71
C ASP A 154 -28.77 36.72 9.86
N VAL A 155 -29.13 35.76 8.99
CA VAL A 155 -28.17 35.11 8.09
C VAL A 155 -27.67 36.06 7.00
N HIS A 156 -28.37 37.16 6.72
CA HIS A 156 -28.01 38.13 5.68
C HIS A 156 -26.88 39.08 6.09
N CYS A 157 -26.41 39.00 7.35
CA CYS A 157 -25.24 39.76 7.82
C CYS A 157 -23.96 39.44 7.04
N TRP A 158 -23.93 38.33 6.30
CA TRP A 158 -22.83 37.98 5.39
C TRP A 158 -22.51 39.08 4.38
N ARG A 159 -23.50 39.87 3.96
CA ARG A 159 -23.33 40.92 2.94
C ARG A 159 -22.33 41.99 3.40
N GLU A 160 -22.39 42.34 4.67
CA GLU A 160 -21.58 43.39 5.30
C GLU A 160 -20.38 42.81 6.07
N SER A 161 -20.35 41.50 6.33
CA SER A 161 -19.27 40.84 7.04
C SER A 161 -18.06 40.58 6.14
N GLU A 162 -16.87 40.80 6.69
CA GLU A 162 -15.58 40.38 6.11
C GLU A 162 -14.90 39.28 6.94
N ASP A 163 -15.58 38.74 7.96
CA ASP A 163 -15.06 37.64 8.77
C ASP A 163 -15.25 36.29 8.03
N PRO A 164 -14.17 35.58 7.67
CA PRO A 164 -14.26 34.28 6.99
C PRO A 164 -15.16 33.27 7.72
N LYS A 165 -15.12 33.26 9.06
CA LYS A 165 -15.95 32.34 9.86
C LYS A 165 -17.43 32.69 9.73
N MET A 166 -17.78 33.98 9.78
CA MET A 166 -19.16 34.42 9.61
C MET A 166 -19.69 34.13 8.20
N LEU A 167 -18.88 34.38 7.17
CA LEU A 167 -19.25 34.09 5.78
C LEU A 167 -19.52 32.59 5.56
N ALA A 168 -18.65 31.72 6.07
CA ALA A 168 -18.85 30.27 6.02
C ALA A 168 -20.10 29.84 6.79
N MET A 169 -20.33 30.37 8.00
CA MET A 169 -21.52 30.08 8.82
C MET A 169 -22.82 30.47 8.08
N CYS A 170 -22.86 31.67 7.52
CA CYS A 170 -24.03 32.16 6.79
C CYS A 170 -24.30 31.35 5.53
N CYS A 171 -23.27 31.00 4.75
CA CYS A 171 -23.41 30.11 3.59
C CYS A 171 -24.05 28.77 3.99
N ARG A 172 -23.53 28.11 5.04
CA ARG A 172 -24.07 26.85 5.56
C ARG A 172 -25.54 26.98 5.96
N LEU A 173 -25.90 28.03 6.70
CA LEU A 173 -27.29 28.28 7.14
C LEU A 173 -28.24 28.60 5.98
N LEU A 174 -27.79 29.39 5.00
CA LEU A 174 -28.57 29.71 3.80
C LEU A 174 -28.88 28.46 2.99
N ALA A 175 -27.92 27.52 2.89
CA ALA A 175 -28.08 26.23 2.21
C ALA A 175 -28.80 25.14 3.05
N LYS A 176 -28.98 25.37 4.36
CA LYS A 176 -29.55 24.38 5.29
C LYS A 176 -31.07 24.23 5.12
N THR A 177 -31.52 22.99 5.04
CA THR A 177 -32.95 22.61 5.10
C THR A 177 -33.23 21.72 6.32
N LYS A 178 -34.49 21.72 6.78
CA LYS A 178 -34.99 20.81 7.84
C LYS A 178 -35.65 19.56 7.26
N VAL A 179 -36.00 19.56 5.97
CA VAL A 179 -36.73 18.46 5.33
C VAL A 179 -35.73 17.48 4.70
N LYS A 180 -35.91 16.18 4.99
CA LYS A 180 -35.03 15.12 4.47
C LYS A 180 -35.26 14.95 2.96
N GLY A 181 -34.19 14.83 2.18
CA GLY A 181 -34.23 14.64 0.72
C GLY A 181 -34.50 15.89 -0.11
N GLU A 182 -34.81 17.03 0.52
CA GLU A 182 -35.09 18.27 -0.19
C GLU A 182 -33.88 19.21 -0.19
N TYR A 183 -33.90 20.17 -1.11
CA TYR A 183 -32.96 21.27 -1.19
C TYR A 183 -33.68 22.61 -0.97
N VAL A 184 -32.93 23.65 -0.58
CA VAL A 184 -33.51 24.99 -0.42
C VAL A 184 -33.92 25.59 -1.78
N SER A 185 -34.78 26.61 -1.77
CA SER A 185 -35.18 27.32 -3.00
C SER A 185 -33.97 27.86 -3.78
N LEU A 186 -34.09 27.96 -5.11
CA LEU A 186 -33.03 28.51 -5.99
C LEU A 186 -32.55 29.91 -5.55
N ALA A 187 -33.44 30.77 -5.04
CA ALA A 187 -33.05 32.09 -4.54
C ALA A 187 -32.10 31.99 -3.33
N ARG A 188 -32.40 31.11 -2.38
CA ARG A 188 -31.52 30.82 -1.22
C ARG A 188 -30.21 30.15 -1.63
N MET A 189 -30.24 29.24 -2.61
CA MET A 189 -29.01 28.64 -3.15
C MET A 189 -28.09 29.71 -3.76
N ARG A 190 -28.66 30.62 -4.56
CA ARG A 190 -27.91 31.72 -5.17
C ARG A 190 -27.29 32.62 -4.11
N GLU A 191 -28.03 32.94 -3.06
CA GLU A 191 -27.51 33.74 -1.96
C GLU A 191 -26.40 33.01 -1.18
N ALA A 192 -26.56 31.71 -0.90
CA ALA A 192 -25.51 30.91 -0.27
C ALA A 192 -24.23 30.86 -1.12
N LEU A 193 -24.37 30.70 -2.44
CA LEU A 193 -23.24 30.71 -3.37
C LEU A 193 -22.52 32.08 -3.38
N GLN A 194 -23.26 33.19 -3.31
CA GLN A 194 -22.66 34.53 -3.21
C GLN A 194 -21.85 34.69 -1.92
N ALA A 195 -22.36 34.22 -0.78
CA ALA A 195 -21.62 34.23 0.48
C ALA A 195 -20.33 33.39 0.39
N ALA A 196 -20.39 32.22 -0.23
CA ALA A 196 -19.22 31.37 -0.46
C ALA A 196 -18.19 32.01 -1.40
N ARG A 197 -18.64 32.66 -2.48
CA ARG A 197 -17.75 33.38 -3.40
C ARG A 197 -17.08 34.55 -2.71
N LYS A 198 -17.81 35.28 -1.85
CA LYS A 198 -17.21 36.34 -1.03
C LYS A 198 -16.11 35.79 -0.13
N LEU A 199 -16.34 34.65 0.54
CA LEU A 199 -15.32 33.97 1.35
C LEU A 199 -14.07 33.63 0.54
N TYR A 200 -14.20 32.94 -0.60
CA TYR A 200 -13.02 32.51 -1.38
C TYR A 200 -12.32 33.64 -2.14
N ALA A 201 -12.95 34.81 -2.25
CA ALA A 201 -12.29 36.02 -2.76
C ALA A 201 -11.38 36.68 -1.72
N LEU A 202 -11.55 36.37 -0.42
CA LEU A 202 -10.67 36.88 0.62
C LEU A 202 -9.27 36.24 0.54
N PRO A 203 -8.21 36.97 0.93
CA PRO A 203 -6.87 36.37 1.04
C PRO A 203 -6.86 35.25 2.08
N GLU A 204 -6.36 34.06 1.70
CA GLU A 204 -6.12 32.98 2.65
C GLU A 204 -4.84 33.24 3.45
N GLY A 205 -4.86 32.94 4.75
CA GLY A 205 -3.66 32.97 5.59
C GLY A 205 -2.64 31.91 5.15
N ARG A 206 -1.34 32.19 5.29
CA ARG A 206 -0.31 31.16 5.07
C ARG A 206 -0.56 29.99 6.03
N LYS A 207 -0.43 28.75 5.53
CA LYS A 207 -0.47 27.53 6.35
C LYS A 207 0.59 27.67 7.46
N LYS A 208 0.14 27.88 8.69
CA LYS A 208 1.02 27.79 9.85
C LYS A 208 1.33 26.31 10.05
N LEU A 209 2.61 25.94 10.08
CA LEU A 209 3.07 24.56 10.26
C LEU A 209 3.24 24.20 11.75
N ASP A 210 2.81 25.07 12.67
CA ASP A 210 2.98 24.91 14.11
C ASP A 210 1.95 23.99 14.78
N GLY A 211 1.05 23.35 14.00
CA GLY A 211 0.02 22.43 14.51
C GLY A 211 -1.04 23.08 15.41
N SER A 212 -0.98 24.40 15.60
CA SER A 212 -1.88 25.12 16.50
C SER A 212 -3.34 25.02 16.04
N ARG A 213 -4.26 25.19 16.99
CA ARG A 213 -5.70 25.29 16.69
C ARG A 213 -5.98 26.40 15.67
N GLU A 214 -5.22 27.49 15.72
CA GLU A 214 -5.32 28.63 14.79
C GLU A 214 -4.76 28.30 13.40
N ALA A 215 -3.71 27.47 13.32
CA ALA A 215 -3.18 26.96 12.05
C ALA A 215 -4.22 26.14 11.27
N ARG A 216 -4.95 25.26 11.97
CA ARG A 216 -5.99 24.40 11.38
C ARG A 216 -7.16 25.17 10.77
N TYR A 217 -7.43 26.39 11.23
CA TYR A 217 -8.54 27.22 10.74
C TYR A 217 -8.11 28.36 9.82
N SER A 218 -6.83 28.40 9.45
CA SER A 218 -6.29 29.43 8.55
C SER A 218 -6.74 29.26 7.10
N ARG A 219 -7.20 28.06 6.70
CA ARG A 219 -7.70 27.77 5.36
C ARG A 219 -9.20 27.93 5.26
N HIS A 220 -9.68 28.58 4.20
CA HIS A 220 -11.12 28.71 3.95
C HIS A 220 -11.81 27.37 3.69
N SER A 221 -11.11 26.39 3.12
CA SER A 221 -11.58 25.03 2.90
C SER A 221 -11.89 24.27 4.20
N ALA A 222 -11.19 24.59 5.31
CA ALA A 222 -11.52 24.07 6.64
C ALA A 222 -12.79 24.69 7.23
N LEU A 223 -13.11 25.95 6.88
CA LEU A 223 -14.32 26.64 7.34
C LEU A 223 -15.56 26.24 6.51
N LEU A 224 -15.38 26.13 5.20
CA LEU A 224 -16.41 25.80 4.22
C LEU A 224 -15.85 24.81 3.21
N TYR A 225 -16.29 23.56 3.28
CA TYR A 225 -15.89 22.53 2.31
C TYR A 225 -16.34 22.93 0.91
N ARG A 226 -15.41 22.89 -0.06
CA ARG A 226 -15.65 23.32 -1.45
C ARG A 226 -16.75 22.51 -2.16
N ARG A 227 -17.04 21.30 -1.67
CA ARG A 227 -18.19 20.49 -2.13
C ARG A 227 -19.50 21.26 -2.12
N LEU A 228 -19.82 21.98 -1.03
CA LEU A 228 -21.10 22.70 -0.92
C LEU A 228 -21.28 23.78 -2.00
N PRO A 229 -20.39 24.78 -2.12
CA PRO A 229 -20.54 25.82 -3.13
C PRO A 229 -20.41 25.28 -4.56
N MET A 230 -19.65 24.20 -4.78
CA MET A 230 -19.64 23.53 -6.08
C MET A 230 -21.02 22.91 -6.42
N GLU A 231 -21.62 22.14 -5.51
CA GLU A 231 -22.94 21.54 -5.75
C GLU A 231 -24.03 22.61 -5.90
N LEU A 232 -23.94 23.72 -5.15
CA LEU A 232 -24.85 24.87 -5.33
C LEU A 232 -24.71 25.47 -6.72
N ALA A 233 -23.49 25.69 -7.21
CA ALA A 233 -23.24 26.24 -8.55
C ALA A 233 -23.78 25.32 -9.64
N ILE A 234 -23.55 24.01 -9.54
CA ILE A 234 -24.08 23.01 -10.49
C ILE A 234 -25.62 23.06 -10.53
N ARG A 235 -26.28 23.07 -9.37
CA ARG A 235 -27.76 23.11 -9.29
C ARG A 235 -28.35 24.41 -9.82
N LEU A 236 -27.60 25.51 -9.79
CA LEU A 236 -28.00 26.79 -10.37
C LEU A 236 -27.71 26.89 -11.88
N GLY A 237 -27.04 25.90 -12.47
CA GLY A 237 -26.57 25.93 -13.86
C GLY A 237 -25.35 26.83 -14.07
N GLU A 238 -24.68 27.27 -13.00
CA GLU A 238 -23.49 28.13 -13.05
C GLU A 238 -22.21 27.27 -13.19
N LEU A 239 -22.10 26.51 -14.30
CA LEU A 239 -21.04 25.52 -14.49
C LEU A 239 -19.62 26.12 -14.52
N ASP A 240 -19.44 27.34 -15.02
CA ASP A 240 -18.14 28.03 -14.98
C ASP A 240 -17.70 28.35 -13.54
N VAL A 241 -18.66 28.68 -12.66
CA VAL A 241 -18.38 28.90 -11.24
C VAL A 241 -18.05 27.57 -10.56
N ALA A 242 -18.76 26.49 -10.91
CA ALA A 242 -18.44 25.15 -10.42
C ALA A 242 -17.03 24.71 -10.86
N LYS A 243 -16.65 24.96 -12.12
CA LYS A 243 -15.30 24.75 -12.65
C LYS A 243 -14.26 25.49 -11.82
N GLU A 244 -14.46 26.78 -11.56
CA GLU A 244 -13.52 27.60 -10.79
C GLU A 244 -13.33 27.04 -9.37
N ILE A 245 -14.42 26.68 -8.69
CA ILE A 245 -14.39 26.13 -7.33
C ILE A 245 -13.67 24.77 -7.30
N LEU A 246 -13.98 23.88 -8.25
CA LEU A 246 -13.33 22.57 -8.35
C LEU A 246 -11.84 22.72 -8.63
N SER A 247 -11.49 23.63 -9.53
CA SER A 247 -10.09 23.90 -9.86
C SER A 247 -9.31 24.41 -8.66
N GLN A 248 -9.89 25.33 -7.88
CA GLN A 248 -9.28 25.77 -6.63
C GLN A 248 -9.15 24.62 -5.63
N ALA A 249 -10.14 23.73 -5.53
CA ALA A 249 -10.07 22.56 -4.65
C ALA A 249 -8.88 21.67 -5.02
N LEU A 250 -8.78 21.25 -6.29
CA LEU A 250 -7.74 20.33 -6.76
C LEU A 250 -6.34 20.95 -6.69
N CYS A 251 -6.20 22.23 -7.04
CA CYS A 251 -4.89 22.87 -7.11
C CYS A 251 -4.40 23.42 -5.76
N ARG A 252 -5.30 23.86 -4.86
CA ARG A 252 -4.92 24.47 -3.57
C ARG A 252 -5.07 23.51 -2.40
N ASP A 253 -6.14 22.74 -2.35
CA ASP A 253 -6.46 21.87 -1.21
C ASP A 253 -5.99 20.44 -1.45
N GLY A 254 -5.99 19.98 -2.70
CA GLY A 254 -5.72 18.60 -3.05
C GLY A 254 -6.83 17.69 -2.53
N PHE A 255 -6.46 16.49 -2.06
CA PHE A 255 -7.38 15.57 -1.39
C PHE A 255 -7.35 15.69 0.15
N CYS A 256 -6.73 16.76 0.67
CA CYS A 256 -6.65 17.09 2.09
C CYS A 256 -7.63 18.23 2.45
N ASP A 257 -8.09 18.29 3.71
CA ASP A 257 -8.79 19.46 4.29
C ASP A 257 -9.86 20.15 3.40
N GLY A 258 -10.57 19.38 2.56
CA GLY A 258 -11.46 19.99 1.55
C GLY A 258 -12.31 19.01 0.71
N GLY A 259 -11.94 17.73 0.67
CA GLY A 259 -12.72 16.65 0.04
C GLY A 259 -11.81 15.50 -0.44
N THR A 260 -12.33 14.27 -0.45
CA THR A 260 -11.63 13.11 -1.03
C THR A 260 -11.88 13.02 -2.53
N LEU A 261 -11.02 12.31 -3.27
CA LEU A 261 -11.22 12.02 -4.70
C LEU A 261 -12.62 11.43 -4.96
N GLU A 262 -13.01 10.42 -4.19
CA GLU A 262 -14.35 9.84 -4.26
C GLU A 262 -15.45 10.86 -3.94
N GLY A 263 -15.20 11.72 -2.96
CA GLY A 263 -16.11 12.79 -2.57
C GLY A 263 -16.37 13.77 -3.70
N PHE A 264 -15.39 14.10 -4.54
CA PHE A 264 -15.60 14.95 -5.70
C PHE A 264 -16.37 14.24 -6.81
N LEU A 265 -16.00 12.99 -7.13
CA LEU A 265 -16.70 12.18 -8.13
C LEU A 265 -18.15 11.85 -7.73
N MET A 266 -18.48 11.96 -6.45
CA MET A 266 -19.83 11.77 -5.90
C MET A 266 -20.70 13.04 -5.89
N ILE A 267 -20.33 14.10 -6.59
CA ILE A 267 -21.16 15.32 -6.62
C ILE A 267 -22.17 15.23 -7.77
N PRO A 268 -23.48 15.41 -7.51
CA PRO A 268 -24.48 15.39 -8.57
C PRO A 268 -24.15 16.40 -9.67
N GLY A 269 -24.10 15.95 -10.93
CA GLY A 269 -23.76 16.78 -12.09
C GLY A 269 -22.27 17.12 -12.25
N VAL A 270 -21.37 16.48 -11.49
CA VAL A 270 -19.92 16.71 -11.63
C VAL A 270 -19.40 16.38 -13.03
N TRP A 271 -20.02 15.42 -13.71
CA TRP A 271 -19.62 14.98 -15.06
C TRP A 271 -19.75 16.08 -16.12
N ASP A 272 -20.63 17.07 -15.92
CA ASP A 272 -20.74 18.25 -16.80
C ASP A 272 -19.63 19.28 -16.53
N VAL A 273 -19.02 19.23 -15.33
CA VAL A 273 -17.98 20.18 -14.88
C VAL A 273 -16.58 19.69 -15.22
N LEU A 274 -16.32 18.39 -15.14
CA LEU A 274 -14.98 17.81 -15.38
C LEU A 274 -14.40 18.16 -16.76
N PRO A 275 -15.14 18.11 -17.89
CA PRO A 275 -14.62 18.56 -19.18
C PRO A 275 -14.16 20.03 -19.15
N LEU A 276 -14.90 20.90 -18.46
CA LEU A 276 -14.59 22.33 -18.36
C LEU A 276 -13.32 22.57 -17.54
N VAL A 277 -13.14 21.83 -16.43
CA VAL A 277 -11.94 21.89 -15.58
C VAL A 277 -10.72 21.38 -16.33
N ASN A 278 -10.85 20.27 -17.04
CA ASN A 278 -9.72 19.62 -17.69
C ASN A 278 -9.30 20.30 -19.01
N ALA A 279 -10.09 21.23 -19.55
CA ALA A 279 -9.72 22.04 -20.72
C ALA A 279 -8.39 22.82 -20.53
N ASP A 280 -8.07 23.20 -19.29
CA ASP A 280 -6.83 23.90 -18.93
C ASP A 280 -5.72 22.96 -18.41
N GLY A 281 -5.95 21.65 -18.45
CA GLY A 281 -5.02 20.61 -18.00
C GLY A 281 -4.52 20.83 -16.57
N LYS A 282 -3.20 20.69 -16.36
CA LYS A 282 -2.55 20.81 -15.04
C LYS A 282 -2.73 22.17 -14.34
N LYS A 283 -3.11 23.22 -15.08
CA LYS A 283 -3.38 24.53 -14.46
C LYS A 283 -4.64 24.51 -13.61
N SER A 284 -5.64 23.75 -14.04
CA SER A 284 -6.94 23.69 -13.37
C SER A 284 -7.17 22.40 -12.60
N ASN A 285 -6.50 21.32 -12.96
CA ASN A 285 -6.51 20.07 -12.23
C ASN A 285 -5.08 19.59 -12.03
N ARG A 286 -4.55 19.74 -10.81
CA ARG A 286 -3.17 19.31 -10.49
C ARG A 286 -2.91 17.83 -10.78
N TYR A 287 -3.96 17.00 -10.73
CA TYR A 287 -3.94 15.56 -10.97
C TYR A 287 -4.31 15.17 -12.40
N PHE A 288 -4.32 16.13 -13.34
CA PHE A 288 -4.65 15.88 -14.74
C PHE A 288 -3.67 14.90 -15.40
N ILE A 289 -4.21 13.83 -15.96
CA ILE A 289 -3.51 12.85 -16.79
C ILE A 289 -3.78 13.23 -18.26
N SER A 290 -2.73 13.32 -19.09
CA SER A 290 -2.91 13.56 -20.53
C SER A 290 -3.56 12.36 -21.20
N LYS A 291 -4.05 12.51 -22.43
CA LYS A 291 -4.66 11.37 -23.14
C LYS A 291 -3.61 10.30 -23.45
N GLU A 292 -2.43 10.74 -23.90
CA GLU A 292 -1.30 9.89 -24.24
C GLU A 292 -0.82 9.11 -23.00
N ASP A 293 -0.70 9.77 -21.86
CA ASP A 293 -0.31 9.11 -20.60
C ASP A 293 -1.39 8.13 -20.13
N ALA A 294 -2.67 8.50 -20.27
CA ALA A 294 -3.79 7.63 -19.89
C ALA A 294 -3.77 6.31 -20.67
N ASP A 295 -3.53 6.37 -21.98
CA ASP A 295 -3.47 5.18 -22.83
C ASP A 295 -2.28 4.27 -22.42
N ILE A 296 -1.10 4.85 -22.16
CA ILE A 296 0.10 4.10 -21.72
C ILE A 296 -0.14 3.42 -20.36
N LEU A 297 -0.67 4.18 -19.38
CA LEU A 297 -0.93 3.67 -18.03
C LEU A 297 -1.95 2.52 -18.06
N VAL A 298 -3.05 2.71 -18.80
CA VAL A 298 -4.12 1.71 -18.89
C VAL A 298 -3.64 0.44 -19.59
N GLN A 299 -2.93 0.56 -20.71
CA GLN A 299 -2.38 -0.59 -21.42
C GLN A 299 -1.38 -1.38 -20.56
N GLY A 300 -0.47 -0.69 -19.88
CA GLY A 300 0.52 -1.33 -19.01
C GLY A 300 -0.11 -2.10 -17.86
N VAL A 301 -1.09 -1.49 -17.17
CA VAL A 301 -1.78 -2.14 -16.04
C VAL A 301 -2.64 -3.31 -16.50
N ILE A 302 -3.40 -3.15 -17.60
CA ILE A 302 -4.21 -4.25 -18.16
C ILE A 302 -3.32 -5.41 -18.58
N GLY A 303 -2.23 -5.14 -19.30
CA GLY A 303 -1.29 -6.17 -19.72
C GLY A 303 -0.70 -6.94 -18.53
N ALA A 304 -0.37 -6.25 -17.44
CA ALA A 304 0.12 -6.91 -16.21
C ALA A 304 -0.95 -7.78 -15.54
N LEU A 305 -2.19 -7.28 -15.43
CA LEU A 305 -3.31 -8.04 -14.85
C LEU A 305 -3.62 -9.30 -15.68
N GLU A 306 -3.68 -9.17 -17.00
CA GLU A 306 -3.93 -10.28 -17.93
C GLU A 306 -2.80 -11.30 -17.90
N LEU A 307 -1.54 -10.84 -17.94
CA LEU A 307 -0.37 -11.71 -17.85
C LEU A 307 -0.38 -12.51 -16.57
N ARG A 308 -0.62 -11.88 -15.42
CA ARG A 308 -0.69 -12.59 -14.13
C ARG A 308 -1.87 -13.54 -14.05
N ALA A 309 -3.04 -13.16 -14.57
CA ALA A 309 -4.20 -14.04 -14.58
C ALA A 309 -3.99 -15.29 -15.45
N LYS A 310 -3.22 -15.16 -16.53
CA LYS A 310 -2.96 -16.25 -17.49
C LYS A 310 -1.77 -17.12 -17.09
N GLU A 311 -0.68 -16.50 -16.66
CA GLU A 311 0.63 -17.16 -16.49
C GLU A 311 1.08 -17.23 -15.03
N GLY A 312 0.24 -16.75 -14.10
CA GLY A 312 0.55 -16.72 -12.68
C GLY A 312 1.57 -15.62 -12.32
N ARG A 313 2.12 -15.74 -11.11
CA ARG A 313 3.13 -14.84 -10.58
C ARG A 313 4.36 -14.83 -11.50
N GLN A 314 4.76 -13.65 -12.01
CA GLN A 314 5.96 -13.50 -12.84
C GLN A 314 7.18 -13.28 -11.97
N TRP A 315 7.37 -14.17 -11.01
CA TRP A 315 8.31 -14.01 -9.92
C TRP A 315 9.74 -13.87 -10.44
N SER A 316 10.38 -12.75 -10.16
CA SER A 316 11.76 -12.45 -10.57
C SER A 316 12.77 -13.31 -9.79
N LEU A 317 12.45 -13.65 -8.54
CA LEU A 317 13.28 -14.50 -7.66
C LEU A 317 12.98 -15.99 -7.80
N ALA A 318 12.36 -16.45 -8.88
CA ALA A 318 12.08 -17.86 -9.05
C ALA A 318 13.36 -18.70 -9.25
N PRO A 319 13.43 -19.95 -8.74
CA PRO A 319 14.64 -20.79 -8.82
C PRO A 319 15.14 -21.07 -10.25
N TYR A 320 14.26 -20.97 -11.24
CA TYR A 320 14.62 -21.19 -12.65
C TYR A 320 15.16 -19.93 -13.35
N LYS A 321 15.06 -18.76 -12.72
CA LYS A 321 15.61 -17.48 -13.20
C LYS A 321 16.88 -17.08 -12.46
N LEU A 322 16.95 -17.38 -11.17
CA LEU A 322 18.00 -16.94 -10.27
C LEU A 322 18.75 -18.13 -9.66
N GLY A 323 20.03 -17.96 -9.36
CA GLY A 323 20.82 -18.94 -8.60
C GLY A 323 20.92 -18.59 -7.10
N TRP A 324 21.19 -19.60 -6.26
CA TRP A 324 21.37 -19.42 -4.80
C TRP A 324 22.41 -18.35 -4.43
N LYS A 325 23.52 -18.28 -5.17
CA LYS A 325 24.56 -17.27 -4.94
C LYS A 325 24.00 -15.86 -5.05
N GLU A 326 23.29 -15.57 -6.13
CA GLU A 326 22.73 -14.25 -6.36
C GLU A 326 21.61 -13.92 -5.36
N LEU A 327 20.75 -14.90 -5.03
CA LEU A 327 19.70 -14.73 -4.02
C LEU A 327 20.26 -14.34 -2.65
N LEU A 328 21.28 -15.07 -2.18
CA LEU A 328 21.90 -14.84 -0.88
C LEU A 328 22.74 -13.56 -0.84
N GLU A 329 23.42 -13.21 -1.93
CA GLU A 329 24.12 -11.92 -2.03
C GLU A 329 23.15 -10.73 -1.97
N ARG A 330 21.99 -10.84 -2.63
CA ARG A 330 20.93 -9.82 -2.56
C ARG A 330 20.37 -9.70 -1.14
N LEU A 331 20.08 -10.83 -0.48
CA LEU A 331 19.65 -10.85 0.92
C LEU A 331 20.66 -10.12 1.81
N ALA A 332 21.93 -10.51 1.76
CA ALA A 332 22.96 -9.95 2.62
C ALA A 332 23.20 -8.45 2.36
N ARG A 333 23.21 -8.02 1.10
CA ARG A 333 23.34 -6.60 0.74
C ARG A 333 22.15 -5.79 1.23
N GLY A 334 20.93 -6.28 1.04
CA GLY A 334 19.71 -5.64 1.51
C GLY A 334 19.68 -5.54 3.03
N ALA A 335 19.96 -6.65 3.72
CA ALA A 335 20.01 -6.72 5.18
C ALA A 335 21.07 -5.76 5.77
N TRP A 336 22.27 -5.69 5.17
CA TRP A 336 23.30 -4.74 5.60
C TRP A 336 22.86 -3.28 5.47
N LYS A 337 22.14 -2.93 4.39
CA LYS A 337 21.61 -1.57 4.19
C LYS A 337 20.46 -1.26 5.15
N ALA A 338 19.54 -2.19 5.35
CA ALA A 338 18.36 -2.01 6.18
C ALA A 338 18.66 -2.04 7.69
N ASN A 339 19.71 -2.77 8.12
CA ASN A 339 19.99 -3.03 9.53
C ASN A 339 21.50 -3.00 9.88
N LYS A 340 22.23 -2.03 9.31
CA LYS A 340 23.70 -1.90 9.45
C LYS A 340 24.17 -1.91 10.91
N ARG A 341 23.35 -1.37 11.81
CA ARG A 341 23.70 -1.20 13.21
C ARG A 341 23.78 -2.52 13.96
N GLU A 342 22.74 -3.34 13.92
CA GLU A 342 22.74 -4.66 14.59
C GLU A 342 23.93 -5.50 14.12
N TYR A 343 24.19 -5.50 12.81
CA TYR A 343 25.33 -6.21 12.26
C TYR A 343 26.67 -5.70 12.81
N LYS A 344 26.86 -4.37 12.93
CA LYS A 344 28.05 -3.81 13.58
C LYS A 344 28.17 -4.20 15.05
N GLU A 345 27.06 -4.24 15.80
CA GLU A 345 27.02 -4.68 17.20
C GLU A 345 27.37 -6.19 17.33
N MET A 346 27.01 -7.00 16.33
CA MET A 346 27.43 -8.41 16.19
C MET A 346 28.89 -8.57 15.73
N GLY A 347 29.61 -7.48 15.46
CA GLY A 347 30.99 -7.50 14.97
C GLY A 347 31.14 -7.79 13.47
N VAL A 348 30.05 -7.76 12.71
CA VAL A 348 30.03 -7.91 11.25
C VAL A 348 30.44 -6.59 10.60
N ARG A 349 31.42 -6.63 9.70
CA ARG A 349 32.05 -5.44 9.11
C ARG A 349 31.57 -5.13 7.70
N SER A 350 31.02 -6.11 7.00
CA SER A 350 30.51 -5.97 5.64
C SER A 350 29.36 -6.93 5.39
N TRP A 351 28.59 -6.67 4.33
CA TRP A 351 27.50 -7.55 3.92
C TRP A 351 27.98 -9.00 3.65
N LYS A 352 29.23 -9.18 3.17
CA LYS A 352 29.79 -10.52 2.90
C LYS A 352 29.88 -11.37 4.16
N GLU A 353 30.19 -10.76 5.29
CA GLU A 353 30.34 -11.42 6.59
C GLU A 353 28.98 -11.81 7.22
N ILE A 354 27.86 -11.41 6.62
CA ILE A 354 26.51 -11.88 7.00
C ILE A 354 26.30 -13.32 6.54
N LEU A 355 26.85 -13.71 5.39
CA LEU A 355 26.74 -15.07 4.88
C LEU A 355 27.77 -15.96 5.57
N GLU A 356 27.35 -17.17 5.96
CA GLU A 356 28.26 -18.17 6.53
C GLU A 356 29.13 -18.82 5.45
N GLU A 357 30.26 -19.37 5.88
CA GLU A 357 31.11 -20.15 5.00
C GLU A 357 30.32 -21.32 4.38
N PRO A 358 30.55 -21.66 3.10
CA PRO A 358 29.85 -22.76 2.45
C PRO A 358 30.14 -24.10 3.13
N ALA A 359 29.12 -24.95 3.25
CA ALA A 359 29.25 -26.32 3.71
C ALA A 359 29.99 -27.18 2.68
N SER A 360 30.92 -28.01 3.16
CA SER A 360 31.58 -29.00 2.32
C SER A 360 30.64 -30.15 1.96
N LYS A 361 31.06 -30.99 1.00
CA LYS A 361 30.29 -32.20 0.66
C LYS A 361 30.25 -33.16 1.84
N GLU A 362 31.36 -33.25 2.56
CA GLU A 362 31.55 -34.08 3.74
C GLU A 362 30.61 -33.66 4.87
N ASP A 363 30.47 -32.35 5.13
CA ASP A 363 29.58 -31.83 6.17
C ASP A 363 28.11 -32.17 5.88
N ILE A 364 27.69 -32.04 4.61
CA ILE A 364 26.33 -32.40 4.18
C ILE A 364 26.10 -33.91 4.31
N GLU A 365 27.07 -34.73 3.90
CA GLU A 365 26.97 -36.19 4.03
C GLU A 365 26.96 -36.65 5.49
N GLU A 366 27.62 -35.93 6.40
CA GLU A 366 27.57 -36.18 7.85
C GLU A 366 26.20 -35.82 8.41
N ALA A 367 25.68 -34.63 8.08
CA ALA A 367 24.34 -34.20 8.48
C ALA A 367 23.25 -35.16 7.98
N GLU A 368 23.35 -35.68 6.75
CA GLU A 368 22.38 -36.65 6.22
C GLU A 368 22.46 -38.03 6.92
N LYS A 369 23.64 -38.43 7.41
CA LYS A 369 23.79 -39.66 8.21
C LYS A 369 23.17 -39.51 9.59
N GLU A 370 23.26 -38.32 10.18
CA GLU A 370 22.74 -38.06 11.53
C GLU A 370 21.24 -37.81 11.53
N PHE A 371 20.74 -37.00 10.58
CA PHE A 371 19.39 -36.46 10.59
C PHE A 371 18.46 -37.02 9.51
N GLY A 372 19.00 -37.78 8.55
CA GLY A 372 18.28 -38.28 7.38
C GLY A 372 18.40 -37.38 6.15
N GLU A 373 17.77 -37.78 5.05
CA GLU A 373 17.89 -37.06 3.77
C GLU A 373 17.41 -35.61 3.89
N LEU A 374 18.30 -34.68 3.55
CA LEU A 374 18.01 -33.24 3.58
C LEU A 374 17.38 -32.79 2.26
N PRO A 375 16.51 -31.76 2.27
CA PRO A 375 15.96 -31.19 1.04
C PRO A 375 17.04 -30.73 0.06
N ALA A 376 16.79 -30.94 -1.24
CA ALA A 376 17.77 -30.71 -2.28
C ALA A 376 18.16 -29.22 -2.42
N ASP A 377 17.18 -28.34 -2.30
CA ASP A 377 17.32 -26.88 -2.33
C ASP A 377 18.03 -26.36 -1.06
N PHE A 378 17.73 -26.92 0.12
CA PHE A 378 18.48 -26.61 1.35
C PHE A 378 19.95 -26.99 1.23
N LYS A 379 20.25 -28.20 0.73
CA LYS A 379 21.64 -28.60 0.42
C LYS A 379 22.30 -27.66 -0.59
N ALA A 380 21.56 -27.20 -1.59
CA ALA A 380 22.09 -26.28 -2.60
C ALA A 380 22.38 -24.88 -2.02
N MET A 381 21.55 -24.39 -1.10
CA MET A 381 21.83 -23.19 -0.31
C MET A 381 23.11 -23.38 0.51
N CYS A 382 23.21 -24.46 1.30
CA CYS A 382 24.36 -24.72 2.17
C CYS A 382 25.70 -24.79 1.42
N ARG A 383 25.71 -25.30 0.19
CA ARG A 383 26.91 -25.31 -0.67
C ARG A 383 27.37 -23.93 -1.14
N VAL A 384 26.51 -22.91 -1.03
CA VAL A 384 26.82 -21.52 -1.36
C VAL A 384 27.10 -20.72 -0.09
N ALA A 385 26.27 -20.85 0.93
CA ALA A 385 26.50 -20.35 2.27
C ALA A 385 25.74 -21.25 3.25
N ASN A 386 26.39 -21.69 4.33
CA ASN A 386 25.78 -22.59 5.31
C ASN A 386 24.82 -21.86 6.28
N GLY A 387 24.01 -20.95 5.75
CA GLY A 387 23.17 -20.04 6.52
C GLY A 387 23.65 -18.59 6.47
N PHE A 388 23.03 -17.76 7.29
CA PHE A 388 23.29 -16.32 7.35
C PHE A 388 22.92 -15.77 8.73
N LYS A 389 23.64 -14.71 9.12
CA LYS A 389 23.58 -14.10 10.45
C LYS A 389 22.41 -13.14 10.62
N GLY A 390 21.91 -13.08 11.86
CA GLY A 390 21.27 -11.90 12.45
C GLY A 390 19.86 -11.61 11.97
N GLY A 391 19.43 -10.36 12.20
CA GLY A 391 18.08 -9.88 11.91
C GLY A 391 17.09 -10.24 13.01
N TYR A 392 17.50 -10.12 14.28
CA TYR A 392 16.77 -10.45 15.52
C TYR A 392 15.27 -10.71 15.31
N HIS A 393 14.49 -9.67 14.97
CA HIS A 393 13.08 -9.83 14.55
C HIS A 393 12.88 -9.85 13.03
N PHE A 394 13.68 -9.09 12.28
CA PHE A 394 13.46 -8.75 10.88
C PHE A 394 13.78 -9.88 9.88
N LEU A 395 14.73 -10.77 10.17
CA LEU A 395 15.03 -11.98 9.39
C LEU A 395 14.76 -13.26 10.21
N ALA A 396 13.90 -13.15 11.22
CA ALA A 396 13.62 -14.23 12.17
C ALA A 396 14.91 -14.80 12.81
N GLY A 397 15.90 -13.94 13.09
CA GLY A 397 17.18 -14.30 13.72
C GLY A 397 18.19 -15.05 12.84
N GLY A 398 17.90 -15.23 11.55
CA GLY A 398 18.76 -15.96 10.62
C GLY A 398 18.86 -17.45 10.95
N ILE A 399 19.74 -18.17 10.24
CA ILE A 399 19.92 -19.62 10.42
C ILE A 399 21.41 -20.01 10.38
N PHE A 400 21.81 -20.98 11.21
CA PHE A 400 23.15 -21.59 11.23
C PHE A 400 23.37 -22.72 10.22
N GLY A 401 22.37 -23.00 9.37
CA GLY A 401 22.41 -24.10 8.41
C GLY A 401 22.63 -25.46 9.10
N ILE A 402 23.44 -26.33 8.49
CA ILE A 402 23.62 -27.71 8.96
C ILE A 402 24.43 -27.83 10.27
N ASN A 403 25.22 -26.81 10.62
CA ASN A 403 26.13 -26.86 11.76
C ASN A 403 25.42 -26.77 13.12
N SER A 404 24.14 -26.37 13.11
CA SER A 404 23.33 -26.28 14.31
C SER A 404 21.94 -26.82 14.06
N MET A 405 21.91 -28.06 13.56
CA MET A 405 20.70 -28.85 13.38
C MET A 405 20.49 -29.79 14.55
N PHE A 406 19.23 -30.04 14.88
CA PHE A 406 18.85 -31.08 15.81
C PHE A 406 17.47 -31.63 15.48
N LEU A 407 17.21 -32.85 15.94
CA LEU A 407 15.88 -33.44 15.85
C LEU A 407 15.04 -32.90 17.00
N ASP A 408 13.90 -32.30 16.68
CA ASP A 408 12.91 -31.98 17.71
C ASP A 408 12.39 -33.31 18.30
N ASP A 409 12.61 -33.49 19.60
CA ASP A 409 12.26 -34.70 20.33
C ASP A 409 10.83 -34.66 20.90
N GLY A 410 10.12 -33.55 20.67
CA GLY A 410 8.75 -33.34 21.13
C GLY A 410 8.65 -32.91 22.60
N GLU A 411 9.77 -32.59 23.27
CA GLU A 411 9.76 -32.02 24.62
C GLU A 411 9.69 -30.48 24.63
N THR A 412 9.79 -29.81 23.48
CA THR A 412 9.56 -28.37 23.40
C THR A 412 8.07 -28.05 23.57
N ASP A 413 7.69 -27.20 24.54
CA ASP A 413 6.30 -26.83 24.89
C ASP A 413 5.34 -26.79 23.68
N LEU A 414 4.69 -27.94 23.44
CA LEU A 414 3.94 -28.23 22.22
C LEU A 414 2.56 -27.53 22.18
N GLU A 415 2.19 -26.80 23.23
CA GLU A 415 0.90 -26.09 23.33
C GLU A 415 0.68 -25.10 22.17
N HIS A 416 1.74 -24.68 21.48
CA HIS A 416 1.68 -23.76 20.33
C HIS A 416 1.51 -24.49 18.98
N TYR A 417 1.97 -25.74 18.85
CA TYR A 417 1.83 -26.49 17.60
C TYR A 417 0.38 -26.90 17.31
N ASP A 418 -0.40 -27.17 18.36
CA ASP A 418 -1.79 -27.66 18.23
C ASP A 418 -2.69 -26.64 17.49
N GLY A 419 -2.38 -25.33 17.59
CA GLY A 419 -3.06 -24.26 16.85
C GLY A 419 -2.67 -24.15 15.37
N ASP A 420 -1.40 -24.43 15.04
CA ASP A 420 -0.84 -24.30 13.69
C ASP A 420 -1.10 -25.54 12.81
N PHE A 421 -1.19 -26.71 13.43
CA PHE A 421 -1.63 -27.95 12.78
C PHE A 421 -3.16 -28.12 12.78
N TYR A 422 -3.90 -27.30 13.55
CA TYR A 422 -5.37 -27.29 13.60
C TYR A 422 -6.06 -27.22 12.23
N PRO A 423 -5.60 -26.40 11.25
CA PRO A 423 -6.20 -26.36 9.92
C PRO A 423 -6.18 -27.70 9.17
N HIS A 424 -5.28 -28.60 9.55
CA HIS A 424 -5.10 -29.92 8.96
C HIS A 424 -5.73 -31.05 9.80
N GLU A 425 -6.42 -30.71 10.90
CA GLU A 425 -7.04 -31.66 11.84
C GLU A 425 -6.05 -32.71 12.41
N ILE A 426 -4.81 -32.30 12.65
CA ILE A 426 -3.75 -33.21 13.09
C ILE A 426 -3.59 -33.11 14.61
N ASP A 427 -3.81 -34.24 15.28
CA ASP A 427 -3.41 -34.46 16.66
C ASP A 427 -1.92 -34.82 16.67
N VAL A 428 -1.06 -33.79 16.85
CA VAL A 428 0.40 -33.92 16.92
C VAL A 428 0.82 -34.93 18.02
N TYR A 429 -0.04 -35.13 19.04
CA TYR A 429 0.20 -36.08 20.13
C TYR A 429 -0.07 -37.55 19.76
N LYS A 430 -0.75 -37.85 18.65
CA LYS A 430 -1.14 -39.22 18.28
C LYS A 430 -0.64 -39.71 16.92
N GLU A 431 -0.44 -38.82 15.95
CA GLU A 431 -0.36 -39.24 14.54
C GLU A 431 1.02 -39.14 13.87
N THR A 432 2.04 -38.51 14.48
CA THR A 432 3.34 -38.30 13.82
C THR A 432 4.52 -39.02 14.50
N PRO A 433 4.95 -40.20 14.02
CA PRO A 433 6.15 -40.89 14.51
C PRO A 433 7.47 -40.29 13.97
N HIS A 434 7.38 -39.24 13.16
CA HIS A 434 8.50 -38.61 12.46
C HIS A 434 8.92 -37.32 13.17
N ARG A 435 10.24 -37.14 13.37
CA ARG A 435 10.81 -35.96 14.02
C ARG A 435 11.03 -34.84 12.99
N MET A 436 10.70 -33.62 13.36
CA MET A 436 11.02 -32.42 12.57
C MET A 436 12.50 -32.09 12.70
N LEU A 437 13.07 -31.52 11.64
CA LEU A 437 14.43 -30.98 11.65
C LEU A 437 14.37 -29.53 12.12
N GLN A 438 14.98 -29.22 13.25
CA GLN A 438 15.05 -27.85 13.75
C GLN A 438 16.40 -27.23 13.39
N LEU A 439 16.37 -25.96 12.95
CA LEU A 439 17.55 -25.14 12.71
C LEU A 439 17.68 -24.09 13.83
N SER A 440 18.86 -23.96 14.43
CA SER A 440 19.13 -22.87 15.38
C SER A 440 19.25 -21.51 14.69
N CYS A 441 18.73 -20.48 15.36
CA CYS A 441 18.98 -19.07 15.04
C CYS A 441 20.39 -18.65 15.46
N TYR A 442 20.90 -17.54 14.91
CA TYR A 442 22.28 -17.11 15.14
C TYR A 442 22.52 -16.55 16.57
N ALA A 443 21.51 -15.93 17.17
CA ALA A 443 21.55 -15.36 18.51
C ALA A 443 20.20 -15.56 19.22
N ASP A 444 20.04 -15.02 20.45
CA ASP A 444 18.68 -14.78 20.97
C ASP A 444 17.91 -14.08 19.86
N ALA A 445 16.83 -14.70 19.41
CA ALA A 445 16.08 -14.31 18.22
C ALA A 445 14.63 -14.10 18.63
N ASP A 446 14.41 -13.51 19.80
CA ASP A 446 13.08 -13.26 20.34
C ASP A 446 12.15 -14.48 20.30
N GLY A 447 12.73 -15.67 20.55
CA GLY A 447 12.01 -16.93 20.52
C GLY A 447 11.69 -17.51 19.14
N TYR A 448 12.21 -16.96 18.03
CA TYR A 448 12.11 -17.57 16.69
C TYR A 448 12.73 -18.97 16.67
N ARG A 449 12.04 -19.88 15.99
CA ARG A 449 12.46 -21.25 15.73
C ARG A 449 12.12 -21.60 14.29
N HIS A 450 13.00 -22.37 13.66
CA HIS A 450 12.91 -22.74 12.25
C HIS A 450 12.86 -24.26 12.09
N TYR A 451 11.97 -24.74 11.24
CA TYR A 451 11.69 -26.16 11.08
C TYR A 451 11.64 -26.56 9.61
N ILE A 452 12.24 -27.71 9.30
CA ILE A 452 12.02 -28.43 8.05
C ILE A 452 11.20 -29.67 8.40
N ILE A 453 9.99 -29.76 7.83
CA ILE A 453 9.10 -30.91 7.93
C ILE A 453 9.43 -31.85 6.78
N PRO A 454 10.12 -33.00 7.01
CA PRO A 454 10.61 -33.83 5.93
C PRO A 454 9.48 -34.48 5.12
N HIS A 455 9.77 -34.87 3.88
CA HIS A 455 8.77 -35.42 2.93
C HIS A 455 7.86 -36.50 3.53
N LYS A 456 8.43 -37.47 4.25
CA LYS A 456 7.64 -38.55 4.87
C LYS A 456 6.59 -38.02 5.85
N MET A 457 6.99 -37.07 6.69
CA MET A 457 6.08 -36.46 7.65
C MET A 457 5.06 -35.58 6.94
N TRP A 458 5.49 -34.75 5.99
CA TRP A 458 4.59 -33.88 5.23
C TRP A 458 3.52 -34.66 4.46
N LYS A 459 3.90 -35.79 3.87
CA LYS A 459 2.99 -36.73 3.19
C LYS A 459 1.94 -37.34 4.12
N ASP A 460 2.28 -37.60 5.38
CA ASP A 460 1.35 -38.14 6.37
C ASP A 460 0.42 -37.04 6.93
N ILE A 461 0.90 -35.80 6.98
CA ILE A 461 0.17 -34.60 7.43
C ILE A 461 -0.91 -34.21 6.40
N VAL A 462 -0.54 -34.13 5.12
CA VAL A 462 -1.42 -33.63 4.07
C VAL A 462 -2.37 -34.73 3.60
N LYS A 463 -3.63 -34.65 4.03
CA LYS A 463 -4.68 -35.65 3.72
C LYS A 463 -5.56 -35.25 2.53
N ASP A 464 -5.55 -33.98 2.14
CA ASP A 464 -6.45 -33.37 1.15
C ASP A 464 -5.86 -33.31 -0.26
N ARG A 465 -4.58 -33.62 -0.44
CA ARG A 465 -3.93 -33.74 -1.75
C ARG A 465 -2.80 -34.77 -1.77
N GLU A 466 -2.41 -35.16 -2.97
CA GLU A 466 -1.21 -35.98 -3.19
C GLU A 466 0.06 -35.12 -2.99
N VAL A 467 0.96 -35.58 -2.13
CA VAL A 467 2.29 -34.97 -1.90
C VAL A 467 3.31 -35.60 -2.84
N LYS A 468 3.99 -34.77 -3.63
CA LYS A 468 4.99 -35.25 -4.61
C LYS A 468 6.25 -35.73 -3.90
N GLU A 469 6.94 -36.71 -4.49
CA GLU A 469 8.22 -37.20 -3.96
C GLU A 469 9.22 -36.03 -3.80
N GLY A 470 9.83 -35.93 -2.61
CA GLY A 470 10.77 -34.87 -2.27
C GLY A 470 10.13 -33.53 -1.84
N GLU A 471 8.80 -33.41 -1.90
CA GLU A 471 8.08 -32.25 -1.37
C GLU A 471 8.15 -32.24 0.17
N TYR A 472 8.42 -31.08 0.75
CA TYR A 472 8.56 -30.85 2.19
C TYR A 472 7.94 -29.49 2.53
N GLN A 473 7.94 -29.09 3.80
CA GLN A 473 7.50 -27.74 4.20
C GLN A 473 8.54 -27.10 5.12
N TYR A 474 8.79 -25.81 4.93
CA TYR A 474 9.63 -24.99 5.80
C TYR A 474 8.78 -24.08 6.66
N TRP A 475 8.96 -24.12 7.98
CA TRP A 475 8.18 -23.33 8.93
C TRP A 475 9.11 -22.45 9.77
N ASN A 476 8.61 -21.27 10.16
CA ASN A 476 9.15 -20.55 11.31
C ASN A 476 8.02 -20.15 12.28
N THR A 477 8.36 -20.01 13.55
CA THR A 477 7.39 -19.67 14.60
C THR A 477 8.07 -18.96 15.76
N THR A 478 7.30 -18.21 16.53
CA THR A 478 7.70 -17.65 17.83
C THR A 478 6.65 -17.98 18.87
N ASN A 479 7.06 -18.13 20.13
CA ASN A 479 6.15 -18.39 21.24
C ASN A 479 5.13 -17.25 21.48
N TRP A 480 5.43 -16.01 21.07
CA TRP A 480 4.53 -14.87 21.27
C TRP A 480 3.58 -14.59 20.09
N SER A 481 3.88 -15.09 18.89
CA SER A 481 3.03 -14.85 17.71
C SER A 481 1.80 -15.76 17.66
N ALA A 482 1.79 -16.85 18.44
CA ALA A 482 0.71 -17.84 18.51
C ALA A 482 0.32 -18.46 17.14
N THR A 483 1.13 -18.23 16.10
CA THR A 483 0.94 -18.74 14.74
C THR A 483 2.28 -19.00 14.05
N ALA A 484 2.39 -20.06 13.26
CA ALA A 484 3.54 -20.36 12.41
C ALA A 484 3.38 -19.79 11.01
N SER A 485 4.46 -19.24 10.47
CA SER A 485 4.56 -18.96 9.03
C SER A 485 5.17 -20.15 8.31
N HIS A 486 4.70 -20.43 7.10
CA HIS A 486 5.10 -21.61 6.34
C HIS A 486 5.34 -21.29 4.88
N TRP A 487 6.27 -22.03 4.29
CA TRP A 487 6.70 -21.93 2.90
C TRP A 487 6.91 -23.33 2.32
N ASP A 488 6.65 -23.50 1.03
CA ASP A 488 6.80 -24.80 0.36
C ASP A 488 8.26 -25.24 0.28
N THR A 489 9.18 -24.27 0.32
CA THR A 489 10.62 -24.51 0.27
C THR A 489 11.39 -23.45 1.08
N ILE A 490 12.64 -23.76 1.44
CA ILE A 490 13.55 -22.78 2.03
C ILE A 490 13.93 -21.69 1.01
N TRP A 491 13.89 -22.02 -0.29
CA TRP A 491 14.00 -21.00 -1.34
C TRP A 491 12.91 -19.95 -1.21
N ASP A 492 11.66 -20.36 -1.05
CA ASP A 492 10.52 -19.44 -0.94
C ASP A 492 10.63 -18.54 0.29
N TRP A 493 11.11 -19.08 1.42
CA TRP A 493 11.38 -18.29 2.61
C TRP A 493 12.51 -17.27 2.39
N VAL A 494 13.67 -17.70 1.90
CA VAL A 494 14.81 -16.80 1.66
C VAL A 494 14.46 -15.73 0.63
N ALA A 495 13.74 -16.09 -0.42
CA ALA A 495 13.29 -15.13 -1.42
C ALA A 495 12.24 -14.15 -0.87
N ASN A 496 11.37 -14.57 0.05
CA ASN A 496 10.49 -13.66 0.78
C ASN A 496 11.29 -12.66 1.63
N LEU A 497 12.36 -13.09 2.30
CA LEU A 497 13.27 -12.18 3.02
C LEU A 497 13.97 -11.19 2.08
N VAL A 498 14.38 -11.63 0.88
CA VAL A 498 14.96 -10.75 -0.15
C VAL A 498 13.97 -9.66 -0.56
N GLU A 499 12.71 -10.02 -0.80
CA GLU A 499 11.65 -9.04 -1.13
C GLU A 499 11.46 -8.02 -0.01
N GLU A 500 11.53 -8.46 1.25
CA GLU A 500 11.38 -7.58 2.41
C GLU A 500 12.54 -6.58 2.53
N VAL A 501 13.79 -7.05 2.47
CA VAL A 501 14.98 -6.18 2.59
C VAL A 501 15.09 -5.20 1.42
N GLU A 502 14.81 -5.63 0.20
CA GLU A 502 14.87 -4.76 -0.97
C GLU A 502 13.75 -3.73 -0.92
N GLY A 503 12.55 -4.15 -0.50
CA GLY A 503 11.43 -3.24 -0.26
C GLY A 503 11.74 -2.18 0.79
N MET A 504 12.39 -2.53 1.91
CA MET A 504 12.83 -1.57 2.91
C MET A 504 13.85 -0.58 2.35
N VAL A 505 14.86 -1.08 1.64
CA VAL A 505 15.89 -0.24 1.00
C VAL A 505 15.27 0.74 0.02
N GLU A 506 14.33 0.30 -0.82
CA GLU A 506 13.59 1.18 -1.73
C GLU A 506 12.78 2.26 -1.02
N ARG A 507 12.18 1.93 0.14
CA ARG A 507 11.41 2.87 0.94
C ARG A 507 12.28 3.75 1.86
N ASN A 508 13.60 3.56 1.82
CA ASN A 508 14.55 4.17 2.75
C ASN A 508 14.17 3.92 4.22
N GLU A 509 13.61 2.73 4.48
CA GLU A 509 13.27 2.25 5.82
C GLU A 509 14.49 1.53 6.41
N LYS A 510 14.75 1.80 7.69
CA LYS A 510 15.76 1.10 8.50
C LYS A 510 15.05 0.37 9.63
N VAL A 511 15.65 -0.71 10.11
CA VAL A 511 15.15 -1.42 11.29
C VAL A 511 15.23 -0.48 12.49
N GLU A 512 14.11 -0.32 13.20
CA GLU A 512 14.05 0.52 14.38
C GLU A 512 14.66 -0.19 15.59
N HIS A 513 15.58 0.48 16.28
CA HIS A 513 16.20 -0.03 17.50
C HIS A 513 15.68 0.70 18.72
N TYR A 514 15.26 -0.04 19.75
CA TYR A 514 14.76 0.52 21.00
C TYR A 514 15.75 0.26 22.14
N GLY A 515 16.02 1.28 22.94
CA GLY A 515 16.82 1.16 24.16
C GLY A 515 16.09 0.40 25.25
N ALA A 516 16.83 -0.02 26.28
CA ALA A 516 16.24 -0.68 27.46
C ALA A 516 15.22 0.20 28.21
N ASP A 517 15.19 1.52 27.94
CA ASP A 517 14.18 2.45 28.45
C ASP A 517 12.94 2.59 27.53
N GLY A 518 12.85 1.76 26.49
CA GLY A 518 11.76 1.73 25.52
C GLY A 518 11.76 2.88 24.52
N LYS A 519 12.84 3.67 24.44
CA LYS A 519 12.93 4.78 23.47
C LYS A 519 13.64 4.36 22.21
N LEU A 520 13.14 4.86 21.07
CA LEU A 520 13.80 4.73 19.78
C LEU A 520 15.20 5.35 19.85
N ILE A 521 16.21 4.58 19.47
CA ILE A 521 17.58 5.02 19.38
C ILE A 521 17.76 5.59 17.97
N GLN A 522 18.17 6.85 17.88
CA GLN A 522 18.46 7.49 16.60
C GLN A 522 19.83 7.03 16.11
N ASP A 523 19.89 6.54 14.87
CA ASP A 523 21.16 6.19 14.25
C ASP A 523 21.91 7.46 13.86
N GLU A 524 23.19 7.55 14.26
CA GLU A 524 24.09 8.62 13.81
C GLU A 524 24.46 8.36 12.33
N GLU A 525 23.83 9.09 11.41
CA GLU A 525 24.18 9.03 9.99
C GLU A 525 25.58 9.63 9.75
N SER A 526 26.53 8.79 9.36
CA SER A 526 27.69 9.23 8.57
C SER A 526 27.99 8.22 7.46
N ASP A 527 27.30 8.37 6.33
CA ASP A 527 27.48 7.60 5.10
C ASP A 527 28.72 8.05 4.30
N GLU A 528 29.90 8.14 4.94
CA GLU A 528 31.15 8.46 4.22
C GLU A 528 31.91 7.22 3.70
N GLU A 529 31.50 6.00 4.05
CA GLU A 529 32.24 4.77 3.69
C GLU A 529 31.79 4.07 2.40
N ASP A 530 30.63 4.42 1.84
CA ASP A 530 30.09 3.73 0.64
C ASP A 530 30.79 4.16 -0.68
N ASN A 531 31.70 5.14 -0.63
CA ASN A 531 32.47 5.61 -1.80
C ASN A 531 33.81 4.88 -2.03
N VAL A 532 34.22 3.96 -1.15
CA VAL A 532 35.57 3.36 -1.23
C VAL A 532 35.58 2.04 -2.02
N GLU A 533 34.48 1.28 -2.07
CA GLU A 533 34.48 -0.03 -2.75
C GLU A 533 34.41 0.04 -4.29
N VAL A 534 33.98 1.16 -4.88
CA VAL A 534 34.02 1.36 -6.35
C VAL A 534 35.43 1.73 -6.83
N ALA A 535 36.32 2.18 -5.93
CA ALA A 535 37.62 2.70 -6.30
C ALA A 535 38.72 1.62 -6.44
N GLU A 536 38.54 0.41 -5.87
CA GLU A 536 39.60 -0.61 -5.85
C GLU A 536 39.64 -1.52 -7.08
N GLU A 537 38.63 -1.54 -7.95
CA GLU A 537 38.68 -2.32 -9.21
C GLU A 537 39.27 -1.54 -10.40
N HIS A 538 39.50 -0.22 -10.29
CA HIS A 538 40.00 0.62 -11.39
C HIS A 538 41.19 1.50 -10.98
N VAL A 539 42.32 0.88 -10.65
CA VAL A 539 43.62 1.58 -10.62
C VAL A 539 44.56 0.97 -11.65
N GLY A 540 44.40 1.42 -12.88
CA GLY A 540 45.31 1.21 -14.00
C GLY A 540 45.21 2.38 -14.99
N GLU A 541 46.13 3.34 -14.83
CA GLU A 541 46.44 4.48 -15.71
C GLU A 541 45.61 5.77 -15.65
N GLN A 542 46.33 6.82 -15.24
CA GLN A 542 45.96 8.22 -15.17
C GLN A 542 45.68 8.83 -16.56
N SER A 543 44.71 9.75 -16.67
CA SER A 543 45.00 11.20 -16.74
C SER A 543 43.79 12.09 -17.13
N LYS A 544 43.59 13.12 -16.29
CA LYS A 544 42.82 14.38 -16.44
C LYS A 544 42.08 14.63 -17.77
N LYS A 545 40.75 14.78 -17.67
CA LYS A 545 40.01 15.95 -18.18
C LYS A 545 38.62 16.06 -17.55
N ARG A 546 38.36 17.18 -16.86
CA ARG A 546 37.02 17.62 -16.45
C ARG A 546 36.12 17.76 -17.68
N LYS A 547 34.97 17.08 -17.69
CA LYS A 547 33.77 17.51 -18.43
C LYS A 547 32.53 17.07 -17.67
N THR A 548 31.62 18.03 -17.55
CA THR A 548 30.26 17.96 -17.03
C THR A 548 29.40 16.98 -17.84
N GLY A 549 28.72 16.08 -17.15
CA GLY A 549 27.64 15.25 -17.67
C GLY A 549 27.11 14.37 -16.53
N ASN A 550 25.86 14.59 -16.12
CA ASN A 550 25.12 13.63 -15.29
C ASN A 550 24.78 12.44 -16.19
N GLU A 551 25.51 11.34 -16.05
CA GLU A 551 25.07 10.01 -16.46
C GLU A 551 24.68 9.27 -15.18
N SER A 552 23.45 8.78 -15.14
CA SER A 552 22.89 7.95 -14.08
C SER A 552 23.26 6.50 -14.35
N ASP A 553 23.92 5.86 -13.38
CA ASP A 553 24.15 4.41 -13.35
C ASP A 553 22.84 3.69 -13.00
N ASP A 554 21.98 3.49 -14.00
CA ASP A 554 20.82 2.59 -13.95
C ASP A 554 21.11 1.38 -14.85
N ASP A 555 21.65 0.31 -14.28
CA ASP A 555 21.84 -0.97 -14.97
C ASP A 555 21.18 -2.10 -14.17
N TRP A 556 19.87 -1.96 -13.92
CA TRP A 556 19.01 -3.07 -13.50
C TRP A 556 17.67 -2.97 -14.24
N VAL A 557 17.27 -4.08 -14.85
CA VAL A 557 16.04 -4.29 -15.65
C VAL A 557 16.11 -3.84 -17.11
N LYS A 558 16.71 -4.68 -17.97
CA LYS A 558 16.32 -4.75 -19.39
C LYS A 558 15.17 -5.75 -19.52
N VAL A 559 13.94 -5.25 -19.63
CA VAL A 559 12.85 -6.03 -20.20
C VAL A 559 12.98 -5.90 -21.72
N ASP A 560 13.42 -6.96 -22.39
CA ASP A 560 13.43 -7.00 -23.85
C ASP A 560 11.98 -6.99 -24.37
N GLY A 561 11.57 -5.82 -24.86
CA GLY A 561 10.31 -5.62 -25.56
C GLY A 561 10.41 -6.03 -27.03
N SER A 562 10.59 -7.32 -27.31
CA SER A 562 10.40 -7.84 -28.67
C SER A 562 9.39 -8.99 -28.66
N LEU A 563 8.14 -8.67 -28.99
CA LEU A 563 7.17 -9.62 -29.52
C LEU A 563 7.00 -9.33 -31.01
N GLU A 564 7.43 -10.27 -31.84
CA GLU A 564 6.89 -10.47 -33.20
C GLU A 564 5.43 -10.98 -33.13
#